data_AF-A0A7S4I7P5-F1
#
_entry.id   AF-A0A7S4I7P5-F1
#
_cell.length_a   1.000
_cell.length_b   1.000
_cell.length_c   1.000
_cell.angle_alpha   90.00
_cell.angle_beta   90.00
_cell.angle_gamma   90.00
#
_symmetry.space_group_name_H-M   'P 1'
#
loop_
_entity.id
_entity.type
_entity.pdbx_description
1 polymer ?
#
loop_
_entity_poly.entity_id
_entity_poly.type
_entity_poly.pdbx_seq_one_letter_code
_entity_poly.pdbx_strand_id
1 'polypeptide(L)'
;NKKGCPTLSPAHKQVVAKFFTLNLQYILSGKTGYSNRYSYYRRYLNHVIMQISPLTQQEAFETPFYDLLQSPLQPLKDNLESQTYEVFERDPIKYARYQQAIEIALKERIDRPV
;
A
#
# COMPACT_ATOMS: atom_id res chain seq x y z
N ASN A 1 16.16 24.18 -12.39
CA ASN A 1 16.55 24.68 -11.05
C ASN A 1 17.74 25.64 -11.16
N LYS A 2 18.19 26.31 -10.08
CA LYS A 2 19.37 27.22 -10.12
C LYS A 2 20.68 26.55 -10.59
N LYS A 3 20.74 25.21 -10.57
CA LYS A 3 21.88 24.39 -11.01
C LYS A 3 21.78 23.95 -12.48
N GLY A 4 20.72 24.36 -13.18
CA GLY A 4 20.49 23.98 -14.57
C GLY A 4 20.19 22.49 -14.79
N CYS A 5 19.78 21.71 -13.79
CA CYS A 5 19.38 20.30 -13.95
C CYS A 5 17.90 20.15 -14.34
N PRO A 6 17.50 19.04 -14.99
CA PRO A 6 16.10 18.81 -15.35
C PRO A 6 15.26 18.60 -14.10
N THR A 7 14.08 19.22 -14.08
CA THR A 7 13.12 19.14 -12.98
C THR A 7 11.71 19.20 -13.53
N LEU A 8 10.76 18.57 -12.84
CA LEU A 8 9.33 18.68 -13.12
C LEU A 8 8.69 19.79 -12.29
N SER A 9 7.58 20.35 -12.78
CA SER A 9 6.72 21.19 -11.95
C SER A 9 6.08 20.36 -10.83
N PRO A 10 5.59 21.00 -9.74
CA PRO A 10 4.96 20.27 -8.63
C PRO A 10 3.81 19.34 -9.08
N ALA A 11 2.96 19.81 -10.00
CA ALA A 11 1.85 19.04 -10.54
C ALA A 11 2.32 17.78 -11.29
N HIS A 12 3.32 17.92 -12.19
CA HIS A 12 3.88 16.77 -12.91
C HIS A 12 4.58 15.80 -11.96
N LYS A 13 5.26 16.30 -10.93
CA LYS A 13 5.90 15.45 -9.93
C LYS A 13 4.86 14.60 -9.18
N GLN A 14 3.71 15.16 -8.82
CA GLN A 14 2.62 14.43 -8.16
C GLN A 14 2.05 13.32 -9.05
N VAL A 15 1.80 13.61 -10.34
CA VAL A 15 1.31 12.62 -11.29
C VAL A 15 2.34 11.49 -11.48
N VAL A 16 3.60 11.85 -11.69
CA VAL A 16 4.68 10.87 -11.85
C VAL A 16 4.83 9.99 -10.60
N ALA A 17 4.75 10.58 -9.40
CA ALA A 17 4.79 9.84 -8.14
C ALA A 17 3.61 8.85 -8.02
N LYS A 18 2.39 9.27 -8.37
CA LYS A 18 1.21 8.39 -8.37
C LYS A 18 1.34 7.24 -9.39
N PHE A 19 1.96 7.49 -10.53
CA PHE A 19 2.20 6.44 -11.53
C PHE A 19 3.25 5.41 -11.08
N PHE A 20 4.15 5.79 -10.18
CA PHE A 20 5.14 4.86 -9.65
C PHE A 20 4.49 3.83 -8.72
N THR A 21 3.42 4.21 -8.01
CA THR A 21 2.65 3.27 -7.18
C THR A 21 1.87 2.24 -8.01
N LEU A 22 1.68 2.49 -9.31
CA LEU A 22 1.04 1.58 -10.26
C LEU A 22 2.04 0.69 -10.99
N ASN A 23 3.33 0.74 -10.62
CA ASN A 23 4.41 -0.05 -11.23
C ASN A 23 4.48 0.09 -12.77
N LEU A 24 4.24 1.30 -13.28
CA LEU A 24 4.25 1.58 -14.72
C LEU A 24 5.68 1.65 -15.28
N GLN A 25 5.81 1.31 -16.57
CA GLN A 25 7.06 1.51 -17.31
C GLN A 25 7.16 2.96 -17.80
N TYR A 26 8.31 3.59 -17.57
CA TYR A 26 8.58 4.98 -17.97
C TYR A 26 9.45 5.04 -19.21
N ILE A 27 9.01 5.77 -20.24
CA ILE A 27 9.76 6.00 -21.48
C ILE A 27 10.17 7.49 -21.55
N LEU A 28 11.48 7.74 -21.64
CA LEU A 28 12.02 9.08 -21.88
C LEU A 28 12.30 9.25 -23.38
N SER A 29 11.76 10.30 -23.99
CA SER A 29 11.93 10.59 -25.42
C SER A 29 12.08 12.08 -25.69
N GLY A 30 12.55 12.42 -26.90
CA GLY A 30 12.69 13.79 -27.38
C GLY A 30 14.13 14.33 -27.44
N LYS A 31 14.29 15.56 -27.95
CA LYS A 31 15.60 16.23 -27.98
C LYS A 31 15.99 16.67 -26.57
N THR A 32 17.21 16.36 -26.13
CA THR A 32 17.69 16.75 -24.80
C THR A 32 18.48 18.06 -24.85
N GLY A 33 18.25 18.94 -23.87
CA GLY A 33 19.02 20.18 -23.71
C GLY A 33 20.43 19.99 -23.13
N TYR A 34 20.72 18.78 -22.63
CA TYR A 34 22.05 18.32 -22.20
C TYR A 34 22.59 17.42 -23.30
N SER A 35 23.86 17.53 -23.67
CA SER A 35 24.58 16.76 -24.71
C SER A 35 24.18 15.27 -24.87
N ASN A 36 23.00 15.02 -25.41
CA ASN A 36 22.32 13.73 -25.47
C ASN A 36 22.34 12.87 -24.17
N ARG A 37 22.34 13.50 -22.97
CA ARG A 37 22.51 12.78 -21.69
C ARG A 37 21.18 12.55 -20.95
N TYR A 38 20.46 11.49 -21.32
CA TYR A 38 19.28 11.00 -20.59
C TYR A 38 19.55 10.64 -19.12
N SER A 39 20.81 10.42 -18.74
CA SER A 39 21.21 10.09 -17.37
C SER A 39 20.76 11.14 -16.34
N TYR A 40 20.71 12.42 -16.70
CA TYR A 40 20.22 13.47 -15.80
C TYR A 40 18.72 13.36 -15.50
N TYR A 41 17.93 13.02 -16.52
CA TYR A 41 16.49 12.80 -16.39
C TYR A 41 16.20 11.53 -15.57
N ARG A 42 16.91 10.44 -15.86
CA ARG A 42 16.83 9.20 -15.07
C ARG A 42 17.18 9.45 -13.61
N ARG A 43 18.27 10.18 -13.33
CA ARG A 43 18.68 10.54 -11.97
C ARG A 43 17.61 11.38 -11.27
N TYR A 44 16.97 12.31 -11.97
CA TYR A 44 15.88 13.10 -11.40
C TYR A 44 14.64 12.24 -11.10
N LEU A 45 14.25 11.34 -12.01
CA LEU A 45 13.14 10.41 -11.76
C LEU A 45 13.43 9.52 -10.55
N ASN A 46 14.64 8.96 -10.44
CA ASN A 46 15.04 8.20 -9.25
C ASN A 46 14.93 9.04 -7.97
N HIS A 47 15.31 10.32 -8.03
CA HIS A 47 15.14 11.23 -6.89
C HIS A 47 13.66 11.46 -6.52
N VAL A 48 12.77 11.53 -7.51
CA VAL A 48 11.31 11.61 -7.26
C VAL A 48 10.80 10.31 -6.63
N ILE A 49 11.25 9.14 -7.10
CA ILE A 49 10.87 7.83 -6.53
C ILE A 49 11.29 7.73 -5.06
N MET A 50 12.52 8.14 -4.73
CA MET A 50 13.02 8.08 -3.34
C MET A 50 12.28 9.02 -2.37
N GLN A 51 11.41 9.90 -2.88
CA GLN A 51 10.57 10.79 -2.07
C GLN A 51 9.15 10.25 -1.90
N ILE A 52 8.80 9.15 -2.56
CA ILE A 52 7.52 8.48 -2.36
C ILE A 52 7.58 7.73 -1.03
N SER A 53 6.54 7.87 -0.22
CA SER A 53 6.44 7.14 1.04
C SER A 53 6.50 5.63 0.78
N PRO A 54 7.25 4.86 1.60
CA PRO A 54 7.22 3.40 1.50
C PRO A 54 5.81 2.89 1.80
N LEU A 55 5.45 1.76 1.21
CA LEU A 55 4.22 1.06 1.52
C LEU A 55 4.19 0.70 3.02
N THR A 56 3.02 0.85 3.63
CA THR A 56 2.74 0.27 4.94
C THR A 56 2.79 -1.26 4.88
N GLN A 57 2.90 -1.91 6.04
CA GLN A 57 2.86 -3.39 6.09
C GLN A 57 1.56 -3.95 5.51
N GLN A 58 0.44 -3.25 5.72
CA GLN A 58 -0.86 -3.62 5.18
C GLN A 58 -0.88 -3.47 3.65
N GLU A 59 -0.49 -2.31 3.11
CA GLU A 59 -0.44 -2.11 1.66
C GLU A 59 0.51 -3.11 0.98
N ALA A 60 1.65 -3.42 1.58
CA ALA A 60 2.58 -4.42 1.08
C ALA A 60 1.97 -5.84 1.08
N PHE A 61 1.15 -6.17 2.08
CA PHE A 61 0.41 -7.43 2.13
C PHE A 61 -0.70 -7.49 1.08
N GLU A 62 -1.39 -6.36 0.81
CA GLU A 62 -2.52 -6.27 -0.12
C GLU A 62 -2.09 -6.15 -1.59
N THR A 63 -0.91 -5.57 -1.88
CA THR A 63 -0.44 -5.28 -3.25
C THR A 63 -0.51 -6.49 -4.20
N PRO A 64 -0.13 -7.73 -3.81
CA PRO A 64 -0.25 -8.90 -4.68
C PRO A 64 -1.70 -9.26 -5.05
N PHE A 65 -2.68 -8.77 -4.29
CA PHE A 65 -4.11 -9.01 -4.50
C PHE A 65 -4.80 -7.89 -5.28
N TYR A 66 -4.09 -6.84 -5.67
CA TYR A 66 -4.65 -5.77 -6.50
C TYR A 66 -5.06 -6.32 -7.87
N ASP A 67 -6.29 -6.00 -8.28
CA ASP A 67 -6.94 -6.48 -9.50
C ASP A 67 -7.02 -8.02 -9.64
N LEU A 68 -6.87 -8.75 -8.52
CA LEU A 68 -7.04 -10.21 -8.47
C LEU A 68 -8.48 -10.55 -8.05
N LEU A 69 -9.23 -11.18 -8.96
CA LEU A 69 -10.58 -11.67 -8.63
C LEU A 69 -10.50 -12.89 -7.70
N GLN A 70 -11.20 -12.81 -6.57
CA GLN A 70 -11.29 -13.88 -5.58
C GLN A 70 -12.76 -14.27 -5.37
N SER A 71 -13.03 -15.56 -5.22
CA SER A 71 -14.37 -16.02 -4.82
C SER A 71 -14.56 -15.78 -3.32
N PRO A 72 -15.70 -15.23 -2.87
CA PRO A 72 -15.98 -15.08 -1.45
C PRO A 72 -15.99 -16.44 -0.74
N LEU A 73 -15.27 -16.53 0.38
CA LEU A 73 -15.23 -17.75 1.20
C LEU A 73 -16.63 -18.13 1.70
N GLN A 74 -16.90 -19.43 1.82
CA GLN A 74 -18.16 -19.97 2.37
C GLN A 74 -17.91 -20.86 3.59
N PRO A 75 -17.52 -20.30 4.75
CA PRO A 75 -17.09 -21.09 5.91
C PRO A 75 -18.17 -21.99 6.52
N LEU A 76 -19.45 -21.70 6.25
CA LEU A 76 -20.58 -22.51 6.71
C LEU A 76 -20.72 -23.81 5.90
N LYS A 77 -20.40 -23.74 4.60
CA LYS A 77 -20.56 -24.85 3.67
C LYS A 77 -19.28 -25.67 3.55
N ASP A 78 -18.15 -24.97 3.50
CA ASP A 78 -16.85 -25.53 3.19
C ASP A 78 -15.94 -25.46 4.42
N ASN A 79 -15.24 -26.55 4.71
CA ASN A 79 -14.19 -26.55 5.72
C ASN A 79 -12.99 -25.77 5.18
N LEU A 80 -12.63 -24.66 5.83
CA LEU A 80 -11.49 -23.86 5.43
C LEU A 80 -10.18 -24.59 5.76
N GLU A 81 -9.19 -24.44 4.88
CA GLU A 81 -7.85 -24.99 5.09
C GLU A 81 -7.13 -24.27 6.25
N SER A 82 -6.20 -24.96 6.90
CA SER A 82 -5.43 -24.40 8.02
C SER A 82 -4.71 -23.10 7.67
N GLN A 83 -4.22 -22.98 6.43
CA GLN A 83 -3.57 -21.74 5.95
C GLN A 83 -4.53 -20.55 5.91
N THR A 84 -5.82 -20.79 5.65
CA THR A 84 -6.84 -19.72 5.65
C THR A 84 -7.05 -19.18 7.06
N TYR A 85 -7.10 -20.07 8.06
CA TYR A 85 -7.13 -19.67 9.47
C TYR A 85 -5.88 -18.92 9.90
N GLU A 86 -4.70 -19.38 9.47
CA GLU A 86 -3.44 -18.69 9.77
C GLU A 86 -3.45 -17.24 9.28
N VAL A 87 -3.97 -16.98 8.07
CA VAL A 87 -4.13 -15.60 7.55
C VAL A 87 -5.10 -14.79 8.40
N PHE A 88 -6.22 -15.39 8.83
CA PHE A 88 -7.16 -14.72 9.73
C PHE A 88 -6.56 -14.38 11.10
N GLU A 89 -5.71 -15.26 11.63
CA GLU A 89 -5.07 -15.12 12.95
C GLU A 89 -3.99 -14.04 12.98
N ARG A 90 -3.45 -13.68 11.81
CA ARG A 90 -2.45 -12.61 11.67
C ARG A 90 -2.98 -11.20 11.87
N ASP A 91 -4.29 -10.98 12.00
CA ASP A 91 -4.87 -9.65 12.27
C ASP A 91 -4.95 -9.38 13.79
N PRO A 92 -4.01 -8.63 14.39
CA PRO A 92 -4.02 -8.36 15.82
C PRO A 92 -5.14 -7.41 16.24
N ILE A 93 -5.60 -6.53 15.33
CA ILE A 93 -6.62 -5.52 15.63
C ILE A 93 -7.95 -6.22 15.87
N LYS A 94 -8.31 -7.18 15.00
CA LYS A 94 -9.56 -7.95 15.12
C LYS A 94 -9.68 -8.60 16.51
N TYR A 95 -8.70 -9.40 16.93
CA TYR A 95 -8.78 -10.11 18.20
C TYR A 95 -8.68 -9.19 19.42
N ALA A 96 -7.88 -8.12 19.36
CA ALA A 96 -7.84 -7.11 20.42
C ALA A 96 -9.21 -6.43 20.62
N ARG A 97 -9.94 -6.17 19.53
CA ARG A 97 -11.30 -5.59 19.58
C ARG A 97 -12.32 -6.58 20.14
N TYR A 98 -12.27 -7.84 19.74
CA TYR A 98 -13.11 -8.88 20.34
C TYR A 98 -12.86 -9.00 21.85
N GLN A 99 -11.60 -9.02 22.27
CA GLN A 99 -11.24 -9.09 23.69
C GLN A 99 -11.81 -7.90 24.48
N GLN A 100 -11.62 -6.67 23.99
CA GLN A 100 -12.16 -5.46 24.64
C GLN A 100 -13.69 -5.51 24.75
N ALA A 101 -14.38 -5.91 23.68
CA ALA A 101 -15.83 -6.01 23.67
C ALA A 101 -16.33 -7.06 24.68
N ILE A 102 -15.67 -8.22 24.75
CA ILE A 102 -16.00 -9.27 25.72
C ILE A 102 -15.78 -8.77 27.15
N GLU A 103 -14.67 -8.09 27.42
CA GLU A 103 -14.37 -7.55 28.75
C GLU A 103 -15.45 -6.56 29.22
N ILE A 104 -15.86 -5.63 28.36
CA ILE A 104 -16.93 -4.66 28.67
C ILE A 104 -18.24 -5.39 28.94
N ALA A 105 -18.63 -6.33 28.06
CA ALA A 105 -19.86 -7.09 28.23
C ALA A 105 -19.89 -7.91 29.52
N LEU A 106 -18.75 -8.47 29.93
CA LEU A 106 -18.62 -9.20 31.19
C LEU A 106 -18.76 -8.26 32.40
N LYS A 107 -18.12 -7.09 32.38
CA LYS A 107 -18.25 -6.07 33.44
C LYS A 107 -19.70 -5.61 33.60
N GLU A 108 -20.34 -5.22 32.50
CA GLU A 108 -21.75 -4.79 32.51
C GLU A 108 -22.70 -5.88 33.02
N ARG A 109 -22.42 -7.15 32.70
CA ARG A 109 -23.25 -8.27 33.15
C ARG A 109 -23.10 -8.54 34.64
N ILE A 110 -21.91 -8.32 35.22
CA ILE A 110 -21.66 -8.44 36.66
C ILE A 110 -22.28 -7.26 37.43
N ASP A 111 -22.23 -6.06 36.86
CA ASP A 111 -22.72 -4.83 37.49
C ASP A 111 -24.24 -4.66 37.39
N ARG A 112 -24.95 -5.49 36.61
CA ARG A 112 -26.43 -5.45 36.57
C ARG A 112 -27.02 -6.04 37.85
N PRO A 113 -27.83 -5.27 38.61
CA PRO A 113 -28.63 -5.83 39.68
C PRO A 113 -29.66 -6.81 39.08
N VAL A 114 -29.85 -7.95 39.76
CA VAL A 114 -30.80 -9.01 39.40
C VAL A 114 -32.23 -8.48 39.38
#